data_AF-T0Z1V5-F1
#
_entry.id   AF-T0Z1V5-F1
#
_cell.length_a   1.000
_cell.length_b   1.000
_cell.length_c   1.000
_cell.angle_alpha   90.00
_cell.angle_beta   90.00
_cell.angle_gamma   90.00
#
_symmetry.space_group_name_H-M   'P 1'
#
loop_
_entity.id
_entity.type
_entity.pdbx_description
1 polymer ?
#
loop_
_entity_poly.entity_id
_entity_poly.type
_entity_poly.pdbx_seq_one_letter_code
_entity_poly.pdbx_strand_id
1 'polypeptide(L)'
;GVGGVLSSILPWALARLGVTNVAPAGHIPDTVRIAFYSGGAVMLAAVTWTVLTTREYPPERLHAFSDSLPAHADADVSRAWRPGLAMLAAGAAAVFVIWHFSLAAQLYLLAGGLAAAGALYLWLSRTRSPGMTRQVMTDLYGMPGPMRRLAWVQFFSW
;
A
#
# COMPACT_ATOMS: atom_id res chain seq x y z
N GLY A 1 2.03 -5.30 10.36
CA GLY A 1 3.50 -5.38 10.23
C GLY A 1 4.22 -5.22 11.56
N VAL A 2 5.47 -5.70 11.66
CA VAL A 2 6.27 -5.73 12.91
C VAL A 2 6.48 -4.33 13.52
N GLY A 3 6.69 -3.30 12.70
CA GLY A 3 6.86 -1.92 13.19
C GLY A 3 5.63 -1.39 13.92
N GLY A 4 4.42 -1.73 13.46
CA GLY A 4 3.16 -1.38 14.14
C GLY A 4 3.04 -2.08 15.49
N VAL A 5 3.38 -3.37 15.55
CA VAL A 5 3.38 -4.16 16.79
C VAL A 5 4.37 -3.58 17.81
N LEU A 6 5.60 -3.29 17.38
CA LEU A 6 6.63 -2.67 18.23
C LEU A 6 6.18 -1.30 18.74
N SER A 7 5.58 -0.48 17.88
CA SER A 7 5.05 0.84 18.24
C SER A 7 3.94 0.75 19.31
N SER A 8 3.05 -0.25 19.20
CA SER A 8 1.99 -0.46 20.21
C SER A 8 2.51 -0.98 21.55
N ILE A 9 3.61 -1.75 21.56
CA ILE A 9 4.19 -2.35 22.78
C ILE A 9 5.04 -1.33 23.56
N LEU A 10 5.67 -0.38 22.88
CA LEU A 10 6.67 0.50 23.48
C LEU A 10 6.12 1.38 24.64
N PRO A 11 4.95 2.04 24.52
CA PRO A 11 4.35 2.78 25.63
C PRO A 11 4.02 1.89 26.83
N TRP A 12 3.52 0.68 26.57
CA TRP A 12 3.21 -0.30 27.61
C TRP A 12 4.48 -0.76 28.35
N ALA A 13 5.55 -1.03 27.61
CA ALA A 13 6.84 -1.41 28.19
C ALA A 13 7.43 -0.28 29.05
N LEU A 14 7.36 0.97 28.58
CA LEU A 14 7.80 2.14 29.34
C LEU A 14 6.99 2.33 30.63
N ALA A 15 5.68 2.11 30.59
CA ALA A 15 4.84 2.14 31.79
C ALA A 15 5.29 1.08 32.82
N ARG A 16 5.66 -0.12 32.37
CA ARG A 16 6.15 -1.19 33.25
C ARG A 16 7.53 -0.89 33.85
N LEU A 17 8.34 -0.10 33.14
CA LEU A 17 9.64 0.42 33.60
C LEU A 17 9.52 1.64 34.52
N GLY A 18 8.30 2.05 34.88
CA GLY A 18 8.04 3.12 35.87
C GLY A 18 7.85 4.52 35.27
N VAL A 19 7.74 4.65 33.94
CA VAL A 19 7.40 5.93 33.31
C VAL A 19 5.92 6.24 33.53
N THR A 20 5.61 7.48 33.93
CA THR A 20 4.25 7.93 34.22
C THR A 20 3.36 7.80 32.98
N ASN A 21 2.35 6.94 33.07
CA ASN A 21 1.36 6.73 32.01
C ASN A 21 0.06 7.56 32.22
N VAL A 22 0.07 8.47 33.20
CA VAL A 22 -1.07 9.31 33.56
C VAL A 22 -0.69 10.75 33.29
N ALA A 23 -1.55 11.48 32.59
CA ALA A 23 -1.38 12.90 32.33
C ALA A 23 -2.65 13.67 32.73
N PRO A 24 -2.52 14.93 33.21
CA PRO A 24 -3.68 15.79 33.43
C PRO A 24 -4.46 16.02 32.14
N ALA A 25 -5.74 16.41 32.25
CA ALA A 25 -6.60 16.67 31.11
C ALA A 25 -5.94 17.69 30.15
N GLY A 26 -5.80 17.31 28.88
CA GLY A 26 -5.15 18.13 27.84
C GLY A 26 -3.65 17.88 27.66
N HIS A 27 -3.01 17.02 28.46
CA HIS A 27 -1.61 16.63 28.30
C HIS A 27 -1.44 15.20 27.78
N ILE A 28 -0.39 14.99 26.99
CA ILE A 28 -0.02 13.67 26.45
C ILE A 28 0.87 12.95 27.48
N PRO A 29 0.56 11.70 27.87
CA PRO A 29 1.38 10.89 28.77
C PRO A 29 2.84 10.78 28.35
N ASP A 30 3.74 10.75 29.32
CA ASP A 30 5.19 10.71 29.06
C ASP A 30 5.61 9.41 28.37
N THR A 31 4.94 8.30 28.67
CA THR A 31 5.09 7.02 27.96
C THR A 31 4.90 7.16 26.45
N VAL A 32 3.85 7.87 26.03
CA VAL A 32 3.54 8.09 24.61
C VAL A 32 4.54 9.06 23.98
N ARG A 33 4.91 10.12 24.70
CA ARG A 33 5.87 11.12 24.22
C ARG A 33 7.25 10.49 23.98
N ILE A 34 7.75 9.72 24.94
CA ILE A 34 9.04 9.03 24.86
C ILE A 34 8.99 7.94 23.77
N ALA A 35 7.87 7.22 23.65
CA ALA A 35 7.70 6.25 22.57
C ALA A 35 7.74 6.89 21.18
N PHE A 36 7.12 8.06 21.01
CA PHE A 36 7.14 8.80 19.76
C PHE A 36 8.54 9.29 19.40
N TYR A 37 9.24 9.94 20.34
CA TYR A 37 10.60 10.44 20.09
C TYR A 37 11.61 9.32 19.83
N SER A 38 11.52 8.20 20.57
CA SER A 38 12.38 7.04 20.33
C SER A 38 12.11 6.41 18.96
N GLY A 39 10.85 6.25 18.56
CA GLY A 39 10.48 5.79 17.22
C GLY A 39 11.04 6.69 16.11
N GLY A 40 10.92 8.01 16.29
CA GLY A 40 11.49 9.00 15.37
C GLY A 40 13.02 8.93 15.28
N ALA A 41 13.70 8.78 16.41
CA ALA A 41 15.16 8.64 16.45
C ALA A 41 15.64 7.37 15.72
N VAL A 42 14.96 6.24 15.92
CA VAL A 42 15.26 4.97 15.23
C VAL A 42 15.02 5.11 13.72
N MET A 43 13.91 5.74 13.31
CA MET A 43 13.64 6.00 11.89
C MET A 43 14.73 6.86 11.26
N LEU A 44 15.12 7.95 11.92
CA LEU A 44 16.17 8.84 11.44
C LEU A 44 17.52 8.12 11.33
N ALA A 45 17.87 7.28 12.32
CA ALA A 45 19.08 6.47 12.28
C ALA A 45 19.05 5.47 11.12
N ALA A 46 17.91 4.81 10.88
CA ALA A 46 17.76 3.86 9.77
C ALA A 46 17.87 4.54 8.39
N VAL A 47 17.25 5.71 8.21
CA VAL A 47 17.36 6.50 6.98
C VAL A 47 18.80 6.96 6.78
N THR A 48 19.43 7.51 7.82
CA THR A 48 20.83 7.97 7.76
C THR A 48 21.76 6.83 7.40
N TRP A 49 21.60 5.67 8.03
CA TRP A 49 22.34 4.46 7.68
C TRP A 49 22.16 4.11 6.21
N THR A 50 20.92 4.12 5.71
CA THR A 50 20.62 3.81 4.31
C THR A 50 21.31 4.77 3.35
N VAL A 51 21.23 6.08 3.62
CA VAL A 51 21.87 7.11 2.79
C VAL A 51 23.39 6.94 2.77
N LEU A 52 24.02 6.69 3.92
CA LEU A 52 25.48 6.57 4.02
C LEU A 52 26.03 5.24 3.47
N THR A 53 25.22 4.17 3.47
CA THR A 53 25.68 2.82 3.09
C THR A 53 25.26 2.40 1.69
N THR A 54 24.23 3.01 1.12
CA THR A 54 23.77 2.70 -0.24
C THR A 54 24.76 3.25 -1.25
N ARG A 55 25.35 2.38 -2.07
CA ARG A 55 26.21 2.78 -3.19
C ARG A 55 25.38 2.95 -4.44
N GLU A 56 25.45 4.10 -5.08
CA GLU A 56 24.84 4.33 -6.39
C GLU A 56 25.67 3.68 -7.50
N TYR A 57 24.99 3.13 -8.51
CA TYR A 57 25.64 2.54 -9.68
C TYR A 57 26.22 3.66 -10.57
N PRO A 58 27.43 3.47 -11.12
CA PRO A 58 28.02 4.43 -12.04
C PRO A 58 27.18 4.58 -13.32
N PRO A 59 27.13 5.77 -13.93
CA PRO A 59 26.18 6.12 -14.99
C PRO A 59 26.28 5.19 -16.20
N GLU A 60 27.47 4.69 -16.53
CA GLU A 60 27.70 3.78 -17.65
C GLU A 60 26.96 2.45 -17.48
N ARG A 61 26.80 1.97 -16.23
CA ARG A 61 26.06 0.74 -15.91
C ARG A 61 24.56 0.92 -16.06
N LEU A 62 24.04 2.12 -15.80
CA LEU A 62 22.61 2.43 -15.97
C LEU A 62 22.23 2.48 -17.44
N HIS A 63 23.08 3.05 -18.30
CA HIS A 63 22.85 3.13 -19.75
C HIS A 63 22.76 1.75 -20.43
N ALA A 64 23.52 0.76 -19.94
CA ALA A 64 23.46 -0.60 -20.46
C ALA A 64 22.11 -1.31 -20.21
N PHE A 65 21.32 -0.88 -19.21
CA PHE A 65 20.00 -1.46 -18.94
C PHE A 65 18.88 -0.83 -19.78
N SER A 66 18.98 0.45 -20.13
CA SER A 66 17.96 1.16 -20.93
C SER A 66 17.77 0.58 -22.34
N ASP A 67 18.83 0.07 -22.97
CA ASP A 67 18.77 -0.50 -24.32
C ASP A 67 18.08 -1.88 -24.37
N SER A 68 17.79 -2.47 -23.21
CA SER A 68 17.22 -3.82 -23.09
C SER A 68 15.75 -3.87 -22.68
N LEU A 69 15.10 -2.72 -22.51
CA LEU A 69 13.68 -2.66 -22.14
C LEU A 69 12.83 -3.26 -23.27
N PRO A 70 12.15 -4.39 -23.04
CA PRO A 70 11.22 -4.95 -24.02
C PRO A 70 10.16 -3.89 -24.30
N ALA A 71 9.90 -3.60 -25.58
CA ALA A 71 8.72 -2.84 -25.98
C ALA A 71 7.51 -3.44 -25.26
N HIS A 72 6.77 -2.60 -24.54
CA HIS A 72 5.67 -2.98 -23.66
C HIS A 72 4.77 -3.95 -24.42
N ALA A 73 4.72 -5.21 -23.97
CA ALA A 73 3.85 -6.20 -24.59
C ALA A 73 2.42 -5.67 -24.49
N ASP A 74 1.78 -5.42 -25.62
CA ASP A 74 0.38 -5.04 -25.69
C ASP A 74 -0.45 -6.15 -25.03
N ALA A 75 -0.70 -6.01 -23.73
CA ALA A 75 -1.50 -6.96 -23.00
C ALA A 75 -2.92 -6.92 -23.57
N ASP A 76 -3.44 -8.08 -23.97
CA ASP A 76 -4.81 -8.18 -24.51
C ASP A 76 -5.84 -7.86 -23.41
N VAL A 77 -6.22 -6.59 -23.34
CA VAL A 77 -7.19 -6.04 -22.39
C VAL A 77 -8.66 -6.33 -22.79
N SER A 78 -8.91 -7.07 -23.87
CA SER A 78 -10.28 -7.42 -24.30
C SER A 78 -11.06 -8.20 -23.24
N ARG A 79 -10.37 -8.96 -22.38
CA ARG A 79 -10.97 -9.76 -21.30
C ARG A 79 -10.92 -9.07 -19.93
N ALA A 80 -10.46 -7.82 -19.85
CA ALA A 80 -10.39 -7.06 -18.60
C ALA A 80 -11.79 -6.81 -17.97
N TRP A 81 -12.86 -6.92 -18.75
CA TRP A 81 -14.23 -6.78 -18.23
C TRP A 81 -14.62 -7.86 -17.21
N ARG A 82 -14.07 -9.08 -17.32
CA ARG A 82 -14.39 -10.18 -16.39
C ARG A 82 -13.94 -9.88 -14.96
N PRO A 83 -12.65 -9.60 -14.71
CA PRO A 83 -12.22 -9.18 -13.37
C PRO A 83 -12.84 -7.83 -12.99
N GLY A 84 -13.06 -6.92 -13.93
CA GLY A 84 -13.73 -5.65 -13.64
C GLY A 84 -15.15 -5.82 -13.10
N LEU A 85 -15.95 -6.69 -13.73
CA LEU A 85 -17.31 -7.01 -13.27
C LEU A 85 -17.30 -7.74 -11.93
N ALA A 86 -16.40 -8.72 -11.75
CA ALA A 86 -16.26 -9.45 -10.50
C ALA A 86 -15.89 -8.52 -9.33
N MET A 87 -14.93 -7.61 -9.52
CA MET A 87 -14.52 -6.65 -8.51
C MET A 87 -15.62 -5.61 -8.23
N LEU A 88 -16.31 -5.12 -9.27
CA LEU A 88 -17.41 -4.18 -9.09
C LEU A 88 -18.56 -4.81 -8.31
N ALA A 89 -18.94 -6.05 -8.65
CA ALA A 89 -19.98 -6.79 -7.94
C ALA A 89 -19.57 -7.10 -6.49
N ALA A 90 -18.32 -7.53 -6.26
CA ALA A 90 -17.80 -7.77 -4.92
C ALA A 90 -17.75 -6.49 -4.08
N GLY A 91 -17.35 -5.35 -4.67
CA GLY A 91 -17.36 -4.05 -4.01
C GLY A 91 -18.78 -3.60 -3.65
N ALA A 92 -19.74 -3.73 -4.57
CA ALA A 92 -21.14 -3.40 -4.32
C ALA A 92 -21.77 -4.29 -3.23
N ALA A 93 -21.47 -5.60 -3.26
CA ALA A 93 -21.90 -6.54 -2.22
C ALA A 93 -21.28 -6.19 -0.86
N ALA A 94 -19.99 -5.84 -0.82
CA ALA A 94 -19.33 -5.41 0.40
C ALA A 94 -19.95 -4.12 0.97
N VAL A 95 -20.23 -3.12 0.13
CA VAL A 95 -20.95 -1.90 0.55
C VAL A 95 -22.31 -2.25 1.15
N PHE A 96 -23.08 -3.13 0.50
CA PHE A 96 -24.38 -3.58 0.99
C PHE A 96 -24.28 -4.26 2.35
N VAL A 97 -23.30 -5.15 2.55
CA VAL A 97 -23.05 -5.83 3.83
C VAL A 97 -22.66 -4.83 4.92
N ILE A 98 -21.74 -3.90 4.63
CA ILE A 98 -21.30 -2.89 5.61
C ILE A 98 -22.48 -2.02 6.03
N TRP A 99 -23.33 -1.62 5.07
CA TRP A 99 -24.54 -0.86 5.33
C TRP A 99 -25.57 -1.64 6.14
N HIS A 100 -25.83 -2.89 5.78
CA HIS A 100 -26.84 -3.72 6.45
C HIS A 100 -26.48 -4.04 7.91
N PHE A 101 -25.21 -4.33 8.17
CA PHE A 101 -24.73 -4.73 9.50
C PHE A 101 -24.10 -3.57 10.29
N SER A 102 -24.17 -2.32 9.79
CA SER A 102 -23.57 -1.13 10.42
C SER A 102 -22.10 -1.31 10.82
N LEU A 103 -21.28 -1.91 9.93
CA LEU A 103 -19.87 -2.15 10.23
C LEU A 103 -19.06 -0.84 10.27
N ALA A 104 -17.84 -0.95 10.78
CA ALA A 104 -16.89 0.14 10.93
C ALA A 104 -16.69 0.94 9.62
N ALA A 105 -16.73 2.27 9.72
CA ALA A 105 -16.72 3.18 8.57
C ALA A 105 -15.49 3.02 7.67
N GLN A 106 -14.37 2.56 8.23
CA GLN A 106 -13.12 2.29 7.49
C GLN A 106 -13.32 1.23 6.40
N LEU A 107 -14.29 0.33 6.54
CA LEU A 107 -14.55 -0.71 5.53
C LEU A 107 -15.15 -0.15 4.23
N TYR A 108 -15.81 1.02 4.27
CA TYR A 108 -16.29 1.67 3.06
C TYR A 108 -15.15 2.10 2.14
N LEU A 109 -13.97 2.44 2.69
CA LEU A 109 -12.79 2.76 1.88
C LEU A 109 -12.33 1.54 1.07
N LEU A 110 -12.30 0.37 1.71
CA LEU A 110 -11.95 -0.89 1.04
C LEU A 110 -13.00 -1.26 -0.03
N ALA A 111 -14.28 -1.22 0.33
CA ALA A 111 -15.36 -1.60 -0.57
C ALA A 111 -15.48 -0.63 -1.76
N GLY A 112 -15.38 0.68 -1.50
CA GLY A 112 -15.35 1.72 -2.52
C GLY A 112 -14.13 1.63 -3.41
N GLY A 113 -12.94 1.36 -2.85
CA GLY A 113 -11.72 1.11 -3.64
C GLY A 113 -11.85 -0.10 -4.57
N LEU A 114 -12.44 -1.19 -4.08
CA LEU A 114 -12.68 -2.39 -4.88
C LEU A 114 -13.67 -2.12 -6.03
N ALA A 115 -14.75 -1.40 -5.74
CA ALA A 115 -15.73 -0.99 -6.75
C ALA A 115 -15.12 -0.06 -7.80
N ALA A 116 -14.33 0.93 -7.37
CA ALA A 116 -13.62 1.85 -8.26
C ALA A 116 -12.63 1.13 -9.17
N ALA A 117 -11.84 0.18 -8.64
CA ALA A 117 -10.96 -0.67 -9.42
C ALA A 117 -11.73 -1.51 -10.46
N GLY A 118 -12.87 -2.09 -10.07
CA GLY A 118 -13.75 -2.81 -10.98
C GLY A 118 -14.28 -1.93 -12.13
N ALA A 119 -14.69 -0.70 -11.82
CA ALA A 119 -15.12 0.29 -12.79
C ALA A 119 -13.99 0.68 -13.77
N LEU A 120 -12.76 0.85 -13.27
CA LEU A 120 -11.58 1.16 -14.10
C LEU A 120 -11.23 0.02 -15.06
N TYR A 121 -11.30 -1.25 -14.64
CA TYR A 121 -11.10 -2.39 -15.53
C TYR A 121 -12.21 -2.53 -16.59
N LEU A 122 -13.47 -2.24 -16.21
CA LEU A 122 -14.57 -2.19 -17.16
C LEU A 122 -14.40 -1.05 -18.17
N TRP A 123 -13.97 0.12 -17.71
CA TRP A 123 -13.62 1.24 -18.58
C TRP A 123 -12.46 0.89 -19.52
N LEU A 124 -11.41 0.24 -19.01
CA LEU A 124 -10.25 -0.21 -19.80
C LEU A 124 -10.65 -1.15 -20.95
N SER A 125 -11.60 -2.04 -20.70
CA SER A 125 -12.10 -2.99 -21.70
C SER A 125 -12.92 -2.34 -22.81
N ARG A 126 -13.54 -1.18 -22.56
CA ARG A 126 -14.41 -0.48 -23.51
C ARG A 126 -13.71 0.65 -24.26
N THR A 127 -12.80 1.35 -23.58
CA THR A 127 -12.11 2.51 -24.14
C THR A 127 -10.98 2.07 -25.06
N ARG A 128 -10.79 2.76 -26.18
CA ARG A 128 -9.61 2.61 -27.06
C ARG A 128 -8.69 3.83 -27.09
N SER A 129 -9.01 4.83 -26.26
CA SER A 129 -8.26 6.10 -26.21
C SER A 129 -6.84 5.89 -25.70
N PRO A 130 -5.80 6.36 -26.42
CA PRO A 130 -4.43 6.37 -25.92
C PRO A 130 -4.29 7.48 -24.86
N GLY A 131 -3.98 7.09 -23.62
CA GLY A 131 -3.79 8.02 -22.52
C GLY A 131 -3.07 7.37 -21.35
N MET A 132 -2.46 8.19 -20.49
CA MET A 132 -1.66 7.73 -19.34
C MET A 132 -2.43 6.78 -18.43
N THR A 133 -3.70 7.08 -18.15
CA THR A 133 -4.56 6.22 -17.31
C THR A 133 -4.80 4.85 -17.93
N ARG A 134 -4.98 4.77 -19.26
CA ARG A 134 -5.10 3.49 -19.97
C ARG A 134 -3.81 2.70 -19.85
N GLN A 135 -2.64 3.33 -20.04
CA GLN A 135 -1.35 2.68 -19.93
C GLN A 135 -1.14 2.09 -18.53
N VAL A 136 -1.33 2.89 -17.47
CA VAL A 136 -1.22 2.41 -16.08
C VAL A 136 -2.16 1.23 -15.80
N MET A 137 -3.40 1.29 -16.30
CA MET A 137 -4.36 0.19 -16.13
C MET A 137 -4.00 -1.05 -16.95
N THR A 138 -3.43 -0.88 -18.15
CA THR A 138 -2.91 -1.98 -18.98
C THR A 138 -1.71 -2.65 -18.30
N ASP A 139 -0.78 -1.88 -17.73
CA ASP A 139 0.38 -2.41 -17.02
C ASP A 139 -0.05 -3.16 -15.75
N LEU A 140 -1.03 -2.62 -15.02
CA LEU A 140 -1.63 -3.27 -13.85
C LEU A 140 -2.33 -4.59 -14.23
N TYR A 141 -3.04 -4.62 -15.37
CA TYR A 141 -3.69 -5.83 -15.90
C TYR A 141 -2.68 -6.87 -16.38
N GLY A 142 -1.65 -6.41 -17.10
CA GLY A 142 -0.60 -7.21 -17.71
C GLY A 142 0.48 -7.70 -16.73
N MET A 143 0.32 -7.43 -15.43
CA MET A 143 1.33 -7.78 -14.43
C MET A 143 1.70 -9.28 -14.50
N PRO A 144 2.99 -9.62 -14.73
CA PRO A 144 3.43 -10.99 -14.84
C PRO A 144 3.27 -11.74 -13.52
N GLY A 145 3.10 -13.06 -13.59
CA GLY A 145 2.83 -13.93 -12.44
C GLY A 145 3.73 -13.70 -11.21
N PRO A 146 5.06 -13.52 -11.37
CA PRO A 146 5.96 -13.24 -10.24
C PRO A 146 5.62 -11.93 -9.49
N MET A 147 5.30 -10.84 -10.21
CA MET A 147 4.94 -9.56 -9.60
C MET A 147 3.61 -9.65 -8.82
N ARG A 148 2.62 -10.37 -9.37
CA ARG A 148 1.35 -10.61 -8.67
C ARG A 148 1.53 -11.39 -7.37
N ARG A 149 2.44 -12.36 -7.35
CA ARG A 149 2.77 -13.11 -6.11
C ARG A 149 3.43 -12.19 -5.08
N LEU A 150 4.34 -11.32 -5.52
CA LEU A 150 5.00 -10.37 -4.64
C LEU A 150 4.01 -9.37 -4.03
N ALA A 151 3.05 -8.88 -4.82
CA ALA A 151 2.01 -7.97 -4.32
C ALA A 151 1.21 -8.56 -3.14
N TRP A 152 0.87 -9.85 -3.20
CA TRP A 152 0.22 -10.54 -2.08
C TRP A 152 1.11 -10.61 -0.85
N VAL A 153 2.38 -10.99 -1.03
CA VAL A 153 3.33 -11.06 0.09
C VAL A 153 3.49 -9.68 0.74
N GLN A 154 3.61 -8.62 -0.07
CA GLN A 154 3.71 -7.24 0.42
C GLN A 154 2.46 -6.83 1.19
N PHE A 155 1.27 -7.10 0.66
CA PHE A 155 0.00 -6.78 1.30
C PHE A 155 -0.14 -7.41 2.70
N PHE A 156 0.30 -8.67 2.87
CA PHE A 156 0.25 -9.36 4.17
C PHE A 156 1.46 -9.12 5.06
N SER A 157 2.56 -8.58 4.51
CA SER A 157 3.73 -8.18 5.32
C SER A 157 3.55 -6.83 6.01
N TRP A 158 2.62 -6.01 5.52
CA TRP A 158 2.26 -4.71 6.11
C TRP A 158 1.46 -4.82 7.41
#